data_AF-A0A2V9HHX9-F1
#
_entry.id   AF-A0A2V9HHX9-F1
#
_cell.length_a   1.000
_cell.length_b   1.000
_cell.length_c   1.000
_cell.angle_alpha   90.00
_cell.angle_beta   90.00
_cell.angle_gamma   90.00
#
_symmetry.space_group_name_H-M   'P 1'
#
loop_
_entity.id
_entity.type
_entity.pdbx_description
1 polymer ?
#
loop_
_entity_poly.entity_id
_entity_poly.type
_entity_poly.pdbx_seq_one_letter_code
_entity_poly.pdbx_strand_id
1 'polypeptide(L)'
;MHTGVTGSNGVGTNSDPKNKGTGLNLFDDQAAISGDFRPILLASDGRSGRSNPFRGLSHWNLDTSFGKTTAITERMHVTFSADFFNLFNHVIYCDPGATNGNNVGCGGSLSLASGLQNFGVISSQFIPANRTSGSRWIQLSLRFEF
;
A
#
# COMPACT_ATOMS: atom_id res chain seq x y z
N MET A 1 7.71 7.70 1.09
CA MET A 1 8.12 6.36 1.60
C MET A 1 9.63 6.34 1.60
N HIS A 2 10.20 5.97 2.75
CA HIS A 2 11.63 5.99 3.02
C HIS A 2 12.12 4.56 3.21
N THR A 3 13.31 4.27 2.68
CA THR A 3 13.96 2.96 2.68
C THR A 3 15.18 2.97 3.58
N GLY A 4 15.53 1.84 4.21
CA GLY A 4 16.68 1.74 5.12
C GLY A 4 16.42 2.36 6.49
N VAL A 5 15.15 2.62 6.81
CA VAL A 5 14.76 3.25 8.07
C VAL A 5 14.68 2.18 9.17
N THR A 6 15.51 2.32 10.21
CA THR A 6 15.58 1.35 11.33
C THR A 6 14.78 1.76 12.56
N GLY A 7 14.29 3.00 12.63
CA GLY A 7 13.74 3.56 13.85
C GLY A 7 14.78 4.21 14.75
N SER A 8 14.35 5.15 15.58
CA SER A 8 15.18 5.78 16.62
C SER A 8 14.36 6.04 17.89
N ASN A 9 15.02 6.07 19.06
CA ASN A 9 14.37 6.35 20.36
C ASN A 9 13.13 5.47 20.69
N GLY A 10 13.10 4.23 20.21
CA GLY A 10 11.95 3.32 20.40
C GLY A 10 10.75 3.60 19.49
N VAL A 11 10.87 4.54 18.55
CA VAL A 11 9.87 4.90 17.55
C VAL A 11 10.23 4.26 16.20
N GLY A 12 9.25 3.66 15.52
CA GLY A 12 9.42 3.06 14.20
C GLY A 12 10.41 1.88 14.13
N THR A 13 10.81 1.32 15.28
CA THR A 13 11.86 0.28 15.35
C THR A 13 11.49 -1.05 14.69
N ASN A 14 10.20 -1.28 14.43
CA ASN A 14 9.74 -2.47 13.69
C ASN A 14 9.93 -2.31 12.17
N SER A 15 10.38 -1.15 11.69
CA SER A 15 10.92 -1.03 10.34
C SER A 15 12.30 -1.70 10.22
N ASP A 16 13.10 -1.86 11.29
CA ASP A 16 14.46 -2.41 11.19
C ASP A 16 14.49 -3.85 10.63
N PRO A 17 15.20 -4.10 9.51
CA PRO A 17 15.41 -5.45 9.00
C PRO A 17 16.00 -6.44 10.01
N LYS A 18 16.80 -5.98 10.99
CA LYS A 18 17.31 -6.82 12.09
C LYS A 18 16.20 -7.36 12.98
N ASN A 19 15.10 -6.61 13.10
CA ASN A 19 13.90 -6.99 13.83
C ASN A 19 12.85 -7.68 12.94
N LYS A 20 13.27 -8.23 11.78
CA LYS A 20 12.38 -8.78 10.75
C LYS A 20 11.42 -7.75 10.14
N GLY A 21 11.76 -6.47 10.25
CA GLY A 21 11.09 -5.37 9.57
C GLY A 21 11.42 -5.32 8.09
N THR A 22 10.69 -4.47 7.36
CA THR A 22 10.86 -4.31 5.91
C THR A 22 11.96 -3.33 5.51
N GLY A 23 12.51 -2.58 6.46
CA GLY A 23 13.36 -1.41 6.21
C GLY A 23 12.57 -0.20 5.69
N LEU A 24 11.23 -0.25 5.70
CA LEU A 24 10.37 0.74 5.09
C LEU A 24 9.59 1.53 6.14
N ASN A 25 9.54 2.84 5.98
CA ASN A 25 8.75 3.73 6.82
C ASN A 25 8.13 4.87 6.00
N LEU A 26 7.04 5.45 6.50
CA LEU A 26 6.41 6.63 5.93
C LEU A 26 7.31 7.86 6.09
N PHE A 27 8.12 7.90 7.16
CA PHE A 27 8.97 9.02 7.55
C PHE A 27 10.45 8.65 7.53
N ASP A 28 11.32 9.63 7.26
CA ASP A 28 12.78 9.48 7.36
C ASP A 28 13.21 9.42 8.83
N ASP A 29 12.78 10.41 9.62
CA ASP A 29 12.99 10.49 11.06
C ASP A 29 11.65 10.41 11.80
N GLN A 30 11.30 9.20 12.23
CA GLN A 30 10.02 8.92 12.89
C GLN A 30 9.99 9.43 14.33
N ALA A 31 11.14 9.56 15.01
CA ALA A 31 11.21 10.11 16.36
C ALA A 31 10.97 11.63 16.35
N ALA A 32 11.56 12.36 15.41
CA ALA A 32 11.30 13.80 15.25
C ALA A 32 9.83 14.07 14.89
N ILE A 33 9.26 13.29 13.96
CA ILE A 33 7.86 13.45 13.55
C ILE A 33 6.91 13.13 14.71
N SER A 34 7.13 12.03 15.44
CA SER A 34 6.26 11.71 16.59
C SER A 34 6.34 12.77 17.70
N GLY A 35 7.49 13.40 17.93
CA GLY A 35 7.64 14.50 18.89
C GLY A 35 6.90 15.79 18.53
N ASP A 36 6.53 16.00 17.26
CA ASP A 36 5.79 17.19 16.81
C ASP A 36 4.29 17.13 17.20
N PHE A 37 3.76 15.92 17.40
CA PHE A 37 2.38 15.69 17.83
C PHE A 37 2.31 15.67 19.35
N ARG A 38 2.06 16.82 19.95
CA ARG A 38 1.83 16.97 21.41
C ARG A 38 0.48 17.63 21.70
N PRO A 39 -0.06 17.45 22.92
CA PRO A 39 -1.21 18.24 23.37
C PRO A 39 -0.96 19.74 23.20
N ILE A 40 -2.02 20.46 22.84
CA ILE A 40 -2.00 21.92 22.69
C ILE A 40 -1.83 22.53 24.08
N LEU A 41 -0.83 23.40 24.24
CA LEU A 41 -0.59 24.16 25.46
C LEU A 41 -1.24 25.54 25.32
N LEU A 42 -2.24 25.82 26.16
CA LEU A 42 -3.03 27.06 26.07
C LEU A 42 -2.18 28.34 26.22
N ALA A 43 -1.02 28.25 26.88
CA ALA A 43 -0.15 29.40 27.17
C ALA A 43 0.87 29.72 26.06
N SER A 44 1.18 28.77 25.18
CA SER A 44 2.28 28.90 24.21
C SER A 44 1.89 28.60 22.77
N ASP A 45 0.83 27.83 22.56
CA ASP A 45 0.36 27.48 21.21
C ASP A 45 -0.73 28.46 20.76
N GLY A 46 -0.41 29.30 19.78
CA GLY A 46 -1.33 30.30 19.23
C GLY A 46 -2.37 29.76 18.22
N ARG A 47 -2.45 28.44 18.03
CA ARG A 47 -3.36 27.79 17.06
C ARG A 47 -3.92 26.49 17.62
N SER A 48 -5.15 26.17 17.24
CA SER A 48 -5.76 24.86 17.49
C SER A 48 -5.10 23.82 16.58
N GLY A 49 -4.20 23.01 17.14
CA GLY A 49 -3.45 21.99 16.44
C GLY A 49 -2.04 22.46 16.03
N ARG A 50 -1.04 21.60 16.23
CA ARG A 50 0.38 21.90 15.99
C ARG A 50 0.87 21.39 14.64
N SER A 51 0.47 20.17 14.26
CA SER A 51 1.02 19.46 13.10
C SER A 51 -0.04 19.10 12.06
N ASN A 52 0.42 18.76 10.85
CA ASN A 52 -0.43 18.44 9.71
C ASN A 52 -0.98 17.00 9.81
N PRO A 53 -2.21 16.74 9.33
CA PRO A 53 -2.70 15.38 9.23
C PRO A 53 -1.80 14.55 8.31
N PHE A 54 -1.50 13.32 8.72
CA PHE A 54 -0.76 12.39 7.88
C PHE A 54 -1.53 12.06 6.60
N ARG A 55 -0.79 11.88 5.52
CA ARG A 55 -1.32 11.42 4.23
C ARG A 55 -0.84 10.00 3.98
N GLY A 56 -1.66 9.23 3.27
CA GLY A 56 -1.29 7.90 2.79
C GLY A 56 -0.22 7.95 1.71
N LEU A 57 0.26 6.78 1.34
CA LEU A 57 1.18 6.52 0.26
C LEU A 57 0.49 6.75 -1.08
N SER A 58 1.18 7.44 -1.98
CA SER A 58 0.77 7.48 -3.37
C SER A 58 0.94 6.08 -3.99
N HIS A 59 -0.07 5.65 -4.73
CA HIS A 59 -0.02 4.43 -5.51
C HIS A 59 -0.63 4.65 -6.89
N TRP A 60 -0.24 3.80 -7.83
CA TRP A 60 -0.84 3.73 -9.16
C TRP A 60 -0.95 2.25 -9.55
N ASN A 61 -1.89 1.92 -10.43
CA ASN A 61 -2.01 0.57 -10.97
C ASN A 61 -2.43 0.66 -12.43
N LEU A 62 -1.92 -0.25 -13.25
CA LEU A 62 -2.32 -0.36 -14.65
C LEU A 62 -2.83 -1.78 -14.91
N ASP A 63 -4.10 -1.85 -15.29
CA ASP A 63 -4.77 -3.07 -15.72
C ASP A 63 -5.05 -2.98 -17.22
N THR A 64 -4.76 -4.04 -17.97
CA THR A 64 -4.85 -4.05 -19.43
C THR A 64 -5.46 -5.33 -19.95
N SER A 65 -6.30 -5.23 -20.98
CA SER A 65 -6.87 -6.38 -21.69
C SER A 65 -6.43 -6.37 -23.15
N PHE A 66 -6.00 -7.53 -23.65
CA PHE A 66 -5.68 -7.74 -25.06
C PHE A 66 -6.57 -8.83 -25.62
N GLY A 67 -7.34 -8.52 -26.67
CA GLY A 67 -8.22 -9.46 -27.36
C GLY A 67 -7.92 -9.52 -28.85
N LYS A 68 -7.94 -10.72 -29.43
CA LYS A 68 -7.88 -10.93 -30.88
C LYS A 68 -8.96 -11.92 -31.31
N THR A 69 -9.79 -11.47 -32.23
CA THR A 69 -10.76 -12.32 -32.93
C THR A 69 -10.16 -12.79 -34.24
N THR A 70 -10.19 -14.10 -34.47
CA THR A 70 -9.72 -14.75 -35.69
C THR A 70 -10.87 -15.55 -36.27
N ALA A 71 -11.21 -15.30 -37.54
CA ALA A 71 -12.17 -16.12 -38.27
C ALA A 71 -11.50 -17.46 -38.63
N ILE A 72 -12.10 -18.58 -38.21
CA ILE A 72 -11.67 -19.92 -38.63
C ILE A 72 -12.39 -20.29 -39.91
N THR A 73 -13.70 -20.03 -39.97
CA THR A 73 -14.54 -20.20 -41.17
C THR A 73 -15.50 -19.01 -41.31
N GLU A 74 -16.28 -18.95 -42.39
CA GLU A 74 -17.28 -17.90 -42.61
C GLU A 74 -18.38 -17.84 -41.54
N ARG A 75 -18.58 -18.94 -40.80
CA ARG A 75 -19.57 -19.04 -39.71
C ARG A 75 -18.92 -19.13 -38.34
N MET A 76 -17.65 -19.53 -38.26
CA MET A 76 -16.97 -19.77 -36.98
C MET A 76 -15.90 -18.72 -36.71
N HIS A 77 -16.09 -17.98 -35.63
CA HIS A 77 -15.11 -17.02 -35.11
C HIS A 77 -14.62 -17.46 -33.74
N VAL A 78 -13.32 -17.28 -33.51
CA VAL A 78 -12.70 -17.53 -32.21
C VAL A 78 -12.05 -16.26 -31.71
N THR A 79 -12.44 -15.84 -30.51
CA THR A 79 -11.83 -14.71 -29.81
C THR A 79 -10.96 -15.23 -28.68
N PHE A 80 -9.68 -14.91 -28.74
CA PHE A 80 -8.73 -15.13 -27.65
C PHE A 80 -8.52 -13.80 -26.92
N SER A 81 -8.62 -13.79 -25.60
CA SER A 81 -8.29 -12.63 -24.79
C SER A 81 -7.39 -12.96 -23.61
N ALA A 82 -6.58 -11.99 -23.22
CA ALA A 82 -5.71 -12.02 -22.05
C ALA A 82 -5.86 -10.72 -21.26
N ASP A 83 -6.30 -10.84 -20.01
CA ASP A 83 -6.44 -9.74 -19.07
C ASP A 83 -5.28 -9.76 -18.07
N PHE A 84 -4.58 -8.65 -17.93
CA PHE A 84 -3.47 -8.46 -17.02
C PHE A 84 -3.87 -7.45 -15.95
N PHE A 85 -3.93 -7.90 -14.70
CA PHE A 85 -4.13 -7.04 -13.53
C PHE A 85 -2.78 -6.79 -12.86
N ASN A 86 -2.41 -5.52 -12.67
CA ASN A 86 -1.05 -5.08 -12.33
C ASN A 86 -0.03 -5.50 -13.40
N LEU A 87 -0.13 -4.90 -14.60
CA LEU A 87 0.70 -5.23 -15.77
C LEU A 87 2.21 -5.21 -15.45
N PHE A 88 2.65 -4.20 -14.69
CA PHE A 88 4.05 -4.01 -14.32
C PHE A 88 4.51 -4.88 -13.13
N ASN A 89 3.60 -5.57 -12.46
CA ASN A 89 3.89 -6.39 -11.28
C ASN A 89 4.68 -5.64 -10.20
N HIS A 90 4.38 -4.36 -10.01
CA HIS A 90 5.01 -3.59 -8.94
C HIS A 90 4.20 -3.73 -7.64
N VAL A 91 4.87 -3.62 -6.50
CA VAL A 91 4.21 -3.71 -5.20
C VAL A 91 3.53 -2.39 -4.89
N ILE A 92 2.23 -2.45 -4.60
CA ILE A 92 1.50 -1.33 -4.04
C ILE A 92 1.45 -1.55 -2.53
N TYR A 93 2.06 -0.63 -1.76
CA TYR A 93 2.07 -0.72 -0.31
C TYR A 93 0.74 -0.26 0.28
N CYS A 94 0.34 -0.88 1.38
CA CYS A 94 -0.80 -0.40 2.15
C CYS A 94 -0.35 0.65 3.17
N ASP A 95 -1.25 1.59 3.46
CA ASP A 95 -1.01 2.65 4.43
C ASP A 95 -0.91 2.10 5.87
N PRO A 96 -0.01 2.65 6.71
CA PRO A 96 0.13 2.19 8.08
C PRO A 96 -1.14 2.39 8.90
N GLY A 97 -1.65 1.31 9.51
CA GLY A 97 -2.87 1.34 10.31
C GLY A 97 -4.19 1.46 9.52
N ALA A 98 -4.14 1.39 8.19
CA ALA A 98 -5.33 1.32 7.35
C ALA A 98 -5.85 -0.12 7.21
N THR A 99 -6.95 -0.30 6.48
CA THR A 99 -7.45 -1.60 6.03
C THR A 99 -7.37 -1.68 4.52
N ASN A 100 -7.00 -2.86 3.98
CA ASN A 100 -7.00 -3.07 2.54
C ASN A 100 -8.42 -3.34 1.99
N GLY A 101 -8.54 -3.55 0.67
CA GLY A 101 -9.81 -3.80 0.01
C GLY A 101 -10.55 -5.08 0.44
N ASN A 102 -9.89 -5.98 1.18
CA ASN A 102 -10.48 -7.18 1.75
C ASN A 102 -10.77 -7.06 3.26
N ASN A 103 -10.79 -5.84 3.80
CA ASN A 103 -10.97 -5.57 5.24
C ASN A 103 -9.91 -6.24 6.14
N VAL A 104 -8.71 -6.50 5.60
CA VAL A 104 -7.57 -6.98 6.39
C VAL A 104 -6.75 -5.77 6.83
N GLY A 105 -6.43 -5.71 8.12
CA GLY A 105 -5.62 -4.65 8.70
C GLY A 105 -4.21 -4.62 8.11
N CYS A 106 -3.79 -3.44 7.70
CA CYS A 106 -2.45 -3.19 7.22
C CYS A 106 -1.50 -2.98 8.41
N GLY A 107 -0.28 -3.51 8.30
CA GLY A 107 0.71 -3.41 9.37
C GLY A 107 1.17 -1.98 9.60
N GLY A 108 1.78 -1.71 10.76
CA GLY A 108 2.17 -0.37 11.17
C GLY A 108 1.05 0.43 11.84
N SER A 109 1.33 1.66 12.22
CA SER A 109 0.41 2.56 12.93
C SER A 109 0.77 4.03 12.68
N LEU A 110 -0.22 4.91 12.68
CA LEU A 110 -0.05 6.36 12.74
C LEU A 110 -0.50 6.94 14.09
N SER A 111 -0.86 6.07 15.05
CA SER A 111 -1.25 6.46 16.39
C SER A 111 -0.04 6.74 17.26
N LEU A 112 -0.09 7.84 18.00
CA LEU A 112 0.87 8.17 19.05
C LEU A 112 0.51 7.59 20.42
N ALA A 113 -0.72 7.09 20.57
CA ALA A 113 -1.28 6.70 21.86
C ALA A 113 -0.86 5.30 22.32
N SER A 114 -0.35 4.45 21.42
CA SER A 114 0.11 3.11 21.76
C SER A 114 1.10 2.56 20.73
N GLY A 115 2.18 1.94 21.22
CA GLY A 115 3.10 1.15 20.38
C GLY A 115 3.88 1.94 19.33
N LEU A 116 4.64 2.96 19.75
CA LEU A 116 5.49 3.81 18.89
C LEU A 116 6.45 3.02 17.99
N GLN A 117 6.80 1.79 18.36
CA GLN A 117 7.62 0.87 17.57
C GLN A 117 7.05 0.63 16.15
N ASN A 118 5.73 0.71 15.99
CA ASN A 118 5.01 0.54 14.72
C ASN A 118 4.73 1.87 14.00
N PHE A 119 5.17 2.99 14.55
CA PHE A 119 4.86 4.31 14.01
C PHE A 119 5.45 4.50 12.60
N GLY A 120 4.58 4.76 11.63
CA GLY A 120 4.92 4.94 10.23
C GLY A 120 5.45 3.68 9.52
N VAL A 121 5.50 2.51 10.19
CA VAL A 121 6.09 1.28 9.63
C VAL A 121 5.25 0.78 8.45
N ILE A 122 5.90 0.44 7.33
CA ILE A 122 5.21 -0.10 6.15
C ILE A 122 5.59 -1.57 5.99
N SER A 123 4.68 -2.49 6.33
CA SER A 123 4.97 -3.93 6.33
C SER A 123 4.00 -4.78 5.53
N SER A 124 3.04 -4.17 4.83
CA SER A 124 2.02 -4.88 4.08
C SER A 124 1.79 -4.29 2.71
N GLN A 125 1.41 -5.14 1.75
CA GLN A 125 0.95 -4.71 0.44
C GLN A 125 -0.57 -4.46 0.47
N PHE A 126 -1.02 -3.48 -0.30
CA PHE A 126 -2.43 -3.27 -0.56
C PHE A 126 -2.95 -4.35 -1.50
N ILE A 127 -4.10 -4.93 -1.15
CA ILE A 127 -4.79 -5.92 -1.97
C ILE A 127 -6.18 -5.35 -2.26
N PRO A 128 -6.53 -5.12 -3.55
CA PRO A 128 -7.87 -4.69 -3.93
C PRO A 128 -8.93 -5.71 -3.52
N ALA A 129 -10.18 -5.25 -3.38
CA ALA A 129 -11.32 -6.12 -3.13
C ALA A 129 -11.41 -7.23 -4.20
N ASN A 130 -11.80 -8.44 -3.78
CA ASN A 130 -11.93 -9.63 -4.63
C ASN A 130 -10.60 -10.21 -5.16
N ARG A 131 -9.46 -9.86 -4.56
CA ARG A 131 -8.16 -10.47 -4.87
C ARG A 131 -7.53 -11.07 -3.63
N THR A 132 -6.76 -12.15 -3.77
CA THR A 132 -6.02 -12.77 -2.66
C THR A 132 -4.54 -12.33 -2.61
N SER A 133 -4.08 -11.62 -3.64
CA SER A 133 -2.71 -11.10 -3.74
C SER A 133 -2.65 -9.81 -4.56
N GLY A 134 -1.74 -8.91 -4.19
CA GLY A 134 -1.37 -7.71 -4.96
C GLY A 134 -0.41 -8.00 -6.12
N SER A 135 0.18 -9.20 -6.17
CA SER A 135 0.99 -9.64 -7.32
C SER A 135 0.16 -9.72 -8.59
N ARG A 136 0.82 -9.61 -9.76
CA ARG A 136 0.17 -9.68 -11.07
C ARG A 136 -0.72 -10.92 -11.22
N TRP A 137 -1.92 -10.71 -11.73
CA TRP A 137 -2.85 -11.77 -12.09
C TRP A 137 -3.14 -11.71 -13.58
N ILE A 138 -3.10 -12.86 -14.24
CA ILE A 138 -3.34 -12.99 -15.68
C ILE A 138 -4.53 -13.93 -15.85
N GLN A 139 -5.54 -13.48 -16.57
CA GLN A 139 -6.70 -14.29 -16.95
C GLN A 139 -6.70 -14.48 -18.45
N LEU A 140 -6.83 -15.73 -18.89
CA LEU A 140 -6.93 -16.10 -20.30
C LEU A 140 -8.35 -16.55 -20.58
N SER A 141 -8.95 -16.05 -21.65
CA SER A 141 -10.31 -16.43 -22.05
C SER A 141 -10.34 -16.81 -23.53
N LEU A 142 -11.20 -17.77 -23.84
CA LEU A 142 -11.45 -18.25 -25.19
C LEU A 142 -12.96 -18.25 -25.44
N ARG A 143 -13.41 -17.58 -26.50
CA ARG A 143 -14.82 -17.52 -26.89
C ARG A 143 -14.98 -18.05 -28.31
N PHE A 144 -15.95 -18.95 -28.48
CA PHE A 144 -16.40 -19.45 -29.77
C PHE A 144 -17.71 -18.78 -30.15
N GLU A 145 -17.84 -18.40 -31.42
CA GLU A 145 -19.03 -17.82 -32.02
C GLU A 145 -19.31 -18.58 -33.33
N PHE A 146 -20.55 -19.04 -33.51
CA PHE A 146 -20.98 -19.95 -34.57
C PHE A 146 -22.38 -19.62 -35.08
#